data_AF-A0A645CLT8-F1
#
_entry.id   AF-A0A645CLT8-F1
#
_cell.length_a   1.000
_cell.length_b   1.000
_cell.length_c   1.000
_cell.angle_alpha   90.00
_cell.angle_beta   90.00
_cell.angle_gamma   90.00
#
_symmetry.space_group_name_H-M   'P 1'
#
loop_
_entity.id
_entity.type
_entity.pdbx_description
1 polymer ?
#
loop_
_entity_poly.entity_id
_entity_poly.type
_entity_poly.pdbx_seq_one_letter_code
_entity_poly.pdbx_strand_id
1 'polypeptide(L)'
;MAKPNTSSVLINGKKVDFESYNIDGFNYFKLRDIALALKDTGKGFEVEWDGNKNSVSMKSYSSYTQVGGELSLPESYLNKQALVSTVLLYLDQQGINLNAYNIDGNNYFKLRDVARTFDFNVNWNQELQTISVDTLLGYESE
;
A
#
# COMPACT_ATOMS: atom_id res chain seq x y z
N MET A 1 -6.60 8.89 -14.12
CA MET A 1 -5.54 8.08 -14.76
C MET A 1 -4.43 7.91 -13.74
N ALA A 2 -3.88 6.70 -13.60
CA ALA A 2 -2.73 6.42 -12.75
C ALA A 2 -1.44 6.58 -13.55
N LYS A 3 -0.53 7.44 -13.07
CA LYS A 3 0.79 7.66 -13.68
C LYS A 3 1.85 6.93 -12.86
N PRO A 4 2.79 6.18 -13.45
CA PRO A 4 3.82 5.51 -12.66
C PRO A 4 4.55 6.48 -11.74
N ASN A 5 4.72 6.07 -10.49
CA ASN A 5 5.53 6.80 -9.52
C ASN A 5 6.99 6.33 -9.67
N THR A 6 7.90 7.27 -9.88
CA THR A 6 9.34 7.01 -10.06
C THR A 6 10.15 7.23 -8.79
N SER A 7 9.50 7.58 -7.68
CA SER A 7 10.17 7.80 -6.40
C SER A 7 10.80 6.52 -5.88
N SER A 8 11.99 6.63 -5.28
CA SER A 8 12.58 5.53 -4.52
C SER A 8 11.76 5.29 -3.24
N VAL A 9 11.60 4.03 -2.83
CA VAL A 9 10.91 3.68 -1.58
C VAL A 9 11.85 2.91 -0.67
N LEU A 10 11.99 3.41 0.55
CA LEU A 10 12.77 2.77 1.60
C LEU A 10 11.83 2.28 2.71
N ILE A 11 11.96 1.02 3.13
CA ILE A 11 11.31 0.46 4.30
C ILE A 11 12.39 0.24 5.37
N ASN A 12 12.32 0.99 6.48
CA ASN A 12 13.35 1.00 7.53
C ASN A 12 14.77 1.18 6.96
N GLY A 13 14.91 2.10 5.99
CA GLY A 13 16.19 2.38 5.30
C GLY A 13 16.61 1.38 4.22
N LYS A 14 15.87 0.28 4.02
CA LYS A 14 16.14 -0.69 2.93
C LYS A 14 15.31 -0.37 1.71
N LYS A 15 15.93 -0.30 0.54
CA LYS A 15 15.21 -0.08 -0.72
C LYS A 15 14.30 -1.25 -1.04
N VAL A 16 13.06 -0.96 -1.41
CA VAL A 16 12.07 -1.92 -1.92
C VAL A 16 11.47 -1.34 -3.19
N ASP A 17 11.49 -2.12 -4.27
CA ASP A 17 10.91 -1.70 -5.54
C ASP A 17 9.42 -2.05 -5.58
N PHE A 18 8.59 -1.07 -5.97
CA PHE A 18 7.14 -1.21 -6.07
C PHE A 18 6.66 -0.81 -7.46
N GLU A 19 5.68 -1.52 -7.99
CA GLU A 19 4.78 -0.93 -8.98
C GLU A 19 3.80 -0.01 -8.22
N SER A 20 4.04 1.30 -8.29
CA SER A 20 3.20 2.29 -7.61
C SER A 20 2.84 3.44 -8.56
N TYR A 21 1.79 4.17 -8.21
CA TYR A 21 1.22 5.20 -9.09
C TYR A 21 0.96 6.51 -8.35
N ASN A 22 1.18 7.61 -9.04
CA ASN A 22 0.65 8.91 -8.66
C ASN A 22 -0.75 9.11 -9.26
N ILE A 23 -1.72 9.40 -8.40
CA ILE A 23 -3.09 9.77 -8.76
C ILE A 23 -3.41 11.04 -7.98
N ASP A 24 -3.72 12.11 -8.71
CA ASP A 24 -4.07 13.43 -8.16
C ASP A 24 -3.08 13.94 -7.09
N GLY A 25 -1.78 13.74 -7.34
CA GLY A 25 -0.70 14.22 -6.46
C GLY A 25 -0.36 13.28 -5.30
N PHE A 26 -1.08 12.17 -5.11
CA PHE A 26 -0.79 11.21 -4.04
C PHE A 26 -0.24 9.90 -4.58
N ASN A 27 0.59 9.23 -3.75
CA ASN A 27 1.21 7.95 -4.10
C ASN A 27 0.33 6.78 -3.63
N TYR A 28 -0.05 5.94 -4.57
CA TYR A 28 -0.91 4.78 -4.39
C TYR A 28 -0.14 3.49 -4.65
N PHE A 29 -0.33 2.51 -3.77
CA PHE A 29 0.38 1.24 -3.78
C PHE A 29 -0.60 0.09 -3.62
N LYS A 30 -0.30 -1.05 -4.26
CA LYS A 30 -1.07 -2.28 -4.08
C LYS A 30 -0.99 -2.70 -2.62
N LEU A 31 -2.15 -2.93 -1.98
CA LEU A 31 -2.20 -3.19 -0.53
C LEU A 31 -1.32 -4.38 -0.10
N ARG A 32 -1.36 -5.46 -0.89
CA ARG A 32 -0.58 -6.67 -0.62
C ARG A 32 0.93 -6.46 -0.75
N ASP A 33 1.36 -5.50 -1.56
CA ASP A 33 2.79 -5.17 -1.65
C ASP A 33 3.26 -4.46 -0.38
N ILE A 34 2.44 -3.56 0.16
CA ILE A 34 2.73 -2.94 1.46
C ILE A 34 2.76 -4.02 2.54
N ALA A 35 1.76 -4.90 2.59
CA ALA A 35 1.69 -5.97 3.57
C ALA A 35 2.94 -6.87 3.53
N LEU A 36 3.37 -7.28 2.32
CA LEU A 36 4.59 -8.07 2.14
C LEU A 36 5.85 -7.30 2.58
N ALA A 37 5.95 -6.01 2.23
CA ALA A 37 7.10 -5.19 2.57
C ALA A 37 7.24 -4.94 4.08
N LEU A 38 6.13 -4.97 4.83
CA LEU A 38 6.10 -4.77 6.29
C LEU A 38 6.06 -6.08 7.09
N LYS A 39 6.03 -7.25 6.44
CA LYS A 39 5.69 -8.55 7.06
C LYS A 39 6.53 -8.95 8.28
N ASP A 40 7.79 -8.50 8.34
CA ASP A 40 8.78 -8.83 9.37
C ASP A 40 9.00 -7.65 10.35
N THR A 41 8.07 -6.69 10.37
CA THR A 41 8.13 -5.51 11.24
C THR A 41 7.05 -5.54 12.32
N GLY A 42 7.19 -4.72 13.35
CA GLY A 42 6.15 -4.54 14.38
C GLY A 42 4.86 -3.89 13.86
N LYS A 43 4.83 -3.44 12.60
CA LYS A 43 3.67 -2.81 11.93
C LYS A 43 3.16 -3.65 10.76
N GLY A 44 3.55 -4.93 10.71
CA GLY A 44 3.02 -5.90 9.74
C GLY A 44 1.52 -6.13 9.93
N PHE A 45 0.84 -6.47 8.85
CA PHE A 45 -0.56 -6.86 8.85
C PHE A 45 -0.83 -7.95 7.81
N GLU A 46 -1.79 -8.83 8.10
CA GLU A 46 -2.27 -9.85 7.16
C GLU A 46 -3.35 -9.26 6.24
N VAL A 47 -3.49 -9.79 5.02
CA VAL A 47 -4.50 -9.38 4.05
C VAL A 47 -5.17 -10.60 3.42
N GLU A 48 -6.47 -10.75 3.70
CA GLU A 48 -7.31 -11.80 3.13
C GLU A 48 -8.34 -11.21 2.16
N TRP A 49 -8.57 -11.92 1.05
CA TRP A 49 -9.56 -11.54 0.04
C TRP A 49 -10.74 -12.51 0.05
N ASP A 50 -11.95 -11.97 0.07
CA ASP A 50 -13.20 -12.73 -0.11
C ASP A 50 -13.89 -12.22 -1.39
N GLY A 51 -13.75 -12.99 -2.48
CA GLY A 51 -14.34 -12.65 -3.77
C GLY A 51 -15.87 -12.75 -3.79
N ASN A 52 -16.49 -13.54 -2.92
CA ASN A 52 -17.94 -13.65 -2.85
C ASN A 52 -18.56 -12.39 -2.21
N LYS A 53 -17.84 -11.78 -1.27
CA LYS A 53 -18.26 -10.54 -0.59
C LYS A 53 -17.69 -9.27 -1.20
N ASN A 54 -16.81 -9.39 -2.20
CA ASN A 54 -16.03 -8.28 -2.74
C ASN A 54 -15.35 -7.48 -1.60
N SER A 55 -14.67 -8.19 -0.70
CA SER A 55 -14.12 -7.60 0.52
C SER A 55 -12.68 -7.99 0.79
N VAL A 56 -11.95 -7.07 1.42
CA VAL A 56 -10.63 -7.30 1.99
C VAL A 56 -10.72 -7.23 3.51
N SER A 57 -10.22 -8.28 4.17
CA SER A 57 -10.01 -8.29 5.60
C SER A 57 -8.53 -8.08 5.90
N MET A 58 -8.24 -7.18 6.83
CA MET A 58 -6.91 -6.88 7.32
C MET A 58 -6.84 -7.22 8.80
N LYS A 59 -5.72 -7.81 9.22
CA LYS A 59 -5.45 -8.11 10.62
C LYS A 59 -4.17 -7.43 11.07
N SER A 60 -4.27 -6.52 12.02
CA SER A 60 -3.12 -5.76 12.53
C SER A 60 -2.13 -6.65 13.27
N TYR A 61 -0.89 -6.18 13.39
CA TYR A 61 0.19 -6.83 14.17
C TYR A 61 0.38 -8.31 13.83
N SER A 62 0.24 -8.63 12.55
CA SER A 62 0.29 -10.00 12.02
C SER A 62 1.26 -10.04 10.83
N SER A 63 1.99 -11.14 10.66
CA SER A 63 2.83 -11.31 9.48
C SER A 63 1.95 -11.64 8.27
N TYR A 64 2.28 -11.08 7.11
CA TYR A 64 1.56 -11.32 5.86
C TYR A 64 1.92 -12.67 5.24
N THR A 65 0.91 -13.43 4.82
CA THR A 65 1.08 -14.68 4.08
C THR A 65 1.02 -14.41 2.58
N GLN A 66 2.15 -14.59 1.90
CA GLN A 66 2.26 -14.35 0.47
C GLN A 66 1.37 -15.31 -0.35
N VAL A 67 0.63 -14.78 -1.33
CA VAL A 67 -0.26 -15.55 -2.21
C VAL A 67 0.15 -15.54 -3.68
N GLY A 68 1.15 -14.74 -4.05
CA GLY A 68 1.70 -14.64 -5.40
C GLY A 68 1.41 -13.30 -6.08
N GLY A 69 2.37 -12.81 -6.87
CA GLY A 69 2.26 -11.55 -7.61
C GLY A 69 2.58 -10.30 -6.80
N GLU A 70 2.88 -10.42 -5.50
CA GLU A 70 3.35 -9.29 -4.69
C GLU A 70 4.74 -8.85 -5.10
N LEU A 71 4.98 -7.53 -5.06
CA LEU A 71 6.19 -6.84 -5.49
C LEU A 71 6.67 -7.23 -6.90
N SER A 72 5.77 -7.79 -7.72
CA SER A 72 6.05 -8.08 -9.11
C SER A 72 6.11 -6.76 -9.89
N LEU A 73 7.19 -6.58 -10.63
CA LEU A 73 7.43 -5.39 -11.42
C LEU A 73 7.01 -5.64 -12.88
N PRO A 74 6.38 -4.67 -13.55
CA PRO A 74 6.06 -4.81 -14.96
C PRO A 74 7.33 -4.71 -15.81
N GLU A 75 7.30 -5.27 -17.02
CA GLU A 75 8.36 -5.05 -18.02
C GLU A 75 8.48 -3.57 -18.43
N SER A 76 7.38 -2.82 -18.31
CA SER A 76 7.31 -1.40 -18.64
C SER A 76 6.30 -0.68 -17.75
N TYR A 77 6.72 0.47 -17.21
CA TYR A 77 5.89 1.32 -16.37
C TYR A 77 5.05 2.25 -17.25
N LEU A 78 3.78 1.91 -17.43
CA LEU A 78 2.84 2.65 -18.27
C LEU A 78 1.75 3.33 -17.44
N ASN A 79 1.16 4.38 -18.00
CA ASN A 79 -0.07 4.95 -17.44
C ASN A 79 -1.19 3.90 -17.49
N LYS A 80 -1.96 3.78 -16.41
CA LYS A 80 -3.06 2.82 -16.30
C LYS A 80 -4.38 3.47 -15.95
N GLN A 81 -5.47 2.83 -16.37
CA GLN A 81 -6.80 3.21 -15.92
C GLN A 81 -6.92 2.90 -14.42
N ALA A 82 -7.34 3.89 -13.65
CA ALA A 82 -7.67 3.74 -12.24
C ALA A 82 -9.19 3.89 -12.09
N LEU A 83 -9.84 2.80 -11.68
CA LEU A 83 -11.28 2.76 -11.44
C LEU A 83 -11.52 2.88 -9.94
N VAL A 84 -12.45 3.71 -9.51
CA VAL A 84 -12.82 3.77 -8.08
C VAL A 84 -13.25 2.38 -7.64
N SER A 85 -12.60 1.85 -6.60
CA SER A 85 -12.92 0.53 -6.08
C SER A 85 -14.15 0.59 -5.18
N THR A 86 -14.98 -0.44 -5.26
CA THR A 86 -16.16 -0.66 -4.40
C THR A 86 -15.90 -1.72 -3.33
N VAL A 87 -14.63 -2.08 -3.12
CA VAL A 87 -14.23 -3.11 -2.17
C VAL A 87 -14.64 -2.73 -0.75
N LEU A 88 -15.23 -3.68 -0.02
CA LEU A 88 -15.50 -3.53 1.41
C LEU A 88 -14.23 -3.82 2.20
N LEU A 89 -13.94 -3.01 3.21
CA LEU A 89 -12.73 -3.13 4.00
C LEU A 89 -13.06 -3.42 5.46
N TYR A 90 -12.38 -4.40 6.03
CA TYR A 90 -12.47 -4.74 7.44
C TYR A 90 -11.06 -4.71 8.04
N LEU A 91 -10.88 -3.99 9.14
CA LEU A 91 -9.68 -4.03 9.95
C LEU A 91 -10.04 -4.65 11.30
N ASP A 92 -9.39 -5.75 11.65
CA ASP A 92 -9.64 -6.46 12.91
C ASP A 92 -11.14 -6.73 13.14
N GLN A 93 -11.81 -7.17 12.07
CA GLN A 93 -13.26 -7.46 11.98
C GLN A 93 -14.19 -6.23 12.01
N GLN A 94 -13.66 -5.01 12.11
CA GLN A 94 -14.43 -3.78 12.06
C GLN A 94 -14.41 -3.16 10.67
N GLY A 95 -15.58 -2.75 10.17
CA GLY A 95 -15.67 -2.06 8.88
C GLY A 95 -14.95 -0.71 8.93
N ILE A 96 -14.09 -0.44 7.94
CA ILE A 96 -13.40 0.85 7.79
C ILE A 96 -13.62 1.42 6.38
N ASN A 97 -13.39 2.71 6.23
CA ASN A 97 -13.51 3.40 4.94
C ASN A 97 -12.16 3.97 4.53
N LEU A 98 -11.60 3.45 3.44
CA LEU A 98 -10.45 4.00 2.74
C LEU A 98 -10.77 4.10 1.25
N ASN A 99 -10.33 5.19 0.62
CA ASN A 99 -10.43 5.32 -0.82
C ASN A 99 -9.41 4.39 -1.48
N ALA A 100 -9.87 3.64 -2.48
CA ALA A 100 -9.04 2.74 -3.25
C ALA A 100 -9.35 2.84 -4.73
N TYR A 101 -8.34 2.55 -5.55
CA TYR A 101 -8.51 2.36 -6.99
C TYR A 101 -8.23 0.92 -7.37
N ASN A 102 -9.08 0.34 -8.21
CA ASN A 102 -8.75 -0.88 -8.92
C ASN A 102 -7.91 -0.52 -10.16
N ILE A 103 -6.72 -1.12 -10.26
CA ILE A 103 -5.80 -1.00 -11.38
C ILE A 103 -5.36 -2.41 -11.74
N ASP A 104 -5.68 -2.85 -12.96
CA ASP A 104 -5.41 -4.21 -13.46
C ASP A 104 -5.80 -5.32 -12.46
N GLY A 105 -7.01 -5.23 -11.90
CA GLY A 105 -7.54 -6.24 -10.98
C GLY A 105 -7.02 -6.16 -9.54
N ASN A 106 -6.13 -5.22 -9.23
CA ASN A 106 -5.56 -5.05 -7.89
C ASN A 106 -6.06 -3.77 -7.21
N ASN A 107 -6.24 -3.80 -5.89
CA ASN A 107 -6.64 -2.63 -5.11
C ASN A 107 -5.42 -1.83 -4.64
N TYR A 108 -5.36 -0.58 -5.07
CA TYR A 108 -4.32 0.40 -4.74
C TYR A 108 -4.85 1.45 -3.77
N PHE A 109 -4.06 1.74 -2.73
CA PHE A 109 -4.42 2.64 -1.64
C PHE A 109 -3.38 3.74 -1.48
N LYS A 110 -3.83 4.93 -1.09
CA LYS A 110 -2.95 6.05 -0.78
C LYS A 110 -2.05 5.65 0.40
N LEU A 111 -0.73 5.71 0.21
CA LEU A 111 0.24 5.20 1.18
C LEU A 111 0.05 5.82 2.57
N ARG A 112 -0.18 7.13 2.64
CA ARG A 112 -0.39 7.84 3.91
C ARG A 112 -1.67 7.43 4.64
N ASP A 113 -2.70 6.97 3.94
CA ASP A 113 -3.92 6.48 4.58
C ASP A 113 -3.71 5.09 5.16
N VAL A 114 -2.94 4.24 4.47
CA VAL A 114 -2.47 2.95 5.01
C VAL A 114 -1.55 3.19 6.22
N ALA A 115 -0.65 4.17 6.15
CA ALA A 115 0.24 4.56 7.24
C ALA A 115 -0.51 4.99 8.49
N ARG A 116 -1.56 5.81 8.34
CA ARG A 116 -2.46 6.17 9.45
C ARG A 116 -3.18 4.95 10.03
N THR A 117 -3.59 4.02 9.16
CA THR A 117 -4.37 2.83 9.55
C THR A 117 -3.53 1.85 10.39
N PHE A 118 -2.27 1.64 10.02
CA PHE A 118 -1.36 0.70 10.68
C PHE A 118 -0.30 1.38 11.56
N ASP A 119 -0.44 2.68 11.77
CA ASP A 119 0.41 3.51 12.63
C ASP A 119 1.92 3.37 12.32
N PHE A 120 2.31 3.65 11.08
CA PHE A 120 3.71 3.78 10.68
C PHE A 120 4.00 5.15 10.07
N ASN A 121 5.25 5.60 10.15
CA ASN A 121 5.64 6.90 9.63
C ASN A 121 5.89 6.85 8.11
N VAL A 122 5.54 7.94 7.43
CA VAL A 122 5.88 8.17 6.02
C VAL A 122 6.48 9.56 5.86
N ASN A 123 7.71 9.62 5.41
CA ASN A 123 8.45 10.85 5.13
C ASN A 123 8.75 10.97 3.63
N TRP A 124 8.70 12.21 3.12
CA TRP A 124 9.09 12.56 1.77
C TRP A 124 10.38 13.39 1.78
N ASN A 125 11.43 12.87 1.14
CA ASN A 125 12.63 13.64 0.85
C ASN A 125 12.52 14.21 -0.58
N GLN A 126 12.34 15.52 -0.68
CA GLN A 126 12.19 16.21 -1.96
C GLN A 126 13.47 16.24 -2.78
N GLU A 127 14.64 16.38 -2.17
CA GLU A 127 15.93 16.44 -2.89
C GLU A 127 16.27 15.10 -3.53
N LEU A 128 16.04 14.01 -2.80
CA LEU A 128 16.34 12.65 -3.24
C LEU A 128 15.16 11.96 -3.94
N GLN A 129 14.01 12.63 -4.05
CA GLN A 129 12.77 12.05 -4.58
C GLN A 129 12.47 10.67 -3.95
N THR A 130 12.57 10.60 -2.62
CA THR A 130 12.55 9.34 -1.87
C THR A 130 11.45 9.35 -0.83
N ILE A 131 10.62 8.30 -0.85
CA ILE A 131 9.64 7.99 0.18
C ILE A 131 10.32 7.08 1.21
N SER A 132 10.31 7.47 2.48
CA SER A 132 10.81 6.66 3.58
C SER A 132 9.65 6.22 4.46
N VAL A 133 9.52 4.91 4.64
CA VAL A 133 8.60 4.28 5.59
C VAL A 133 9.41 3.82 6.79
N ASP A 134 9.02 4.27 7.98
CA ASP A 134 9.62 3.85 9.24
C ASP A 134 8.55 3.19 10.12
N THR A 135 8.78 1.92 10.44
CA THR A 135 7.88 1.10 11.26
C THR A 135 8.21 1.12 12.75
N LEU A 136 9.31 1.76 13.14
CA LEU A 136 9.66 2.01 14.54
C LEU A 136 9.01 3.30 15.07
N LEU A 137 8.55 4.16 14.16
CA LEU A 137 7.84 5.39 14.45
C LEU A 137 6.35 5.26 14.12
N GLY A 138 5.52 5.98 14.88
CA GLY A 138 4.08 6.07 14.63
C GLY A 138 3.76 6.99 13.45
N TYR A 139 2.50 6.97 13.03
CA TYR A 139 2.01 7.92 12.03
C TYR A 139 2.06 9.35 12.58
N GLU A 140 2.63 10.25 11.79
CA GLU A 140 2.59 11.70 12.06
C GLU A 140 1.77 12.38 10.96
N SER A 141 0.78 13.17 11.37
CA SER A 141 0.07 14.06 10.46
C SER A 141 1.02 15.17 10.01
N GLU A 142 0.99 15.50 8.72
CA GLU A 142 1.59 16.73 8.19
C GLU A 142 0.93 17.98 8.79
#